data_AF-A0A3Q8XMD2-F1
#
_entry.id   AF-A0A3Q8XMD2-F1
#
_cell.length_a   1.000
_cell.length_b   1.000
_cell.length_c   1.000
_cell.angle_alpha   90.00
_cell.angle_beta   90.00
_cell.angle_gamma   90.00
#
_symmetry.space_group_name_H-M   'P 1'
#
loop_
_entity.id
_entity.type
_entity.pdbx_description
1 polymer ?
#
loop_
_entity_poly.entity_id
_entity_poly.type
_entity_poly.pdbx_seq_one_letter_code
_entity_poly.pdbx_strand_id
1 'polypeptide(L)'
;MKFFDDLIRDRMVVISFIYTSCRDLCPINTARLAEVARRLEGRMGEDIFFVSISVDPLNDTPERLKAFADAFYDGPGWTFITGDEQTLRQIGSKLGNNSEVPANHRNEVVLGNALTGDWSRNTPFGEIETLTSAVLDLDPVWREQRRMPDQAYLDPADLAGLQISAEPGQALFKKMCAPCHTVGVGDMVGPDLMGVTERRERDWLAAFIRDPETSRRAGDPVALDMVARFPGVRMPSFALTENDAADLISYLETRTKDIMTARADAIAHDADPAHHHGDHAAQPVAAVDDHAAHDQGHGEDHSHAHGHDAKPHHH
;
A
#
# COMPACT_ATOMS: atom_id res chain seq x y z
N MET A 1 9.15 -15.17 30.83
CA MET A 1 8.48 -15.53 29.58
C MET A 1 9.45 -16.33 28.72
N LYS A 2 9.04 -17.49 28.23
CA LYS A 2 9.75 -18.31 27.25
C LYS A 2 9.11 -18.05 25.88
N PHE A 3 9.87 -17.42 24.97
CA PHE A 3 9.34 -16.95 23.68
C PHE A 3 8.49 -17.99 22.93
N PHE A 4 9.04 -19.18 22.71
CA PHE A 4 8.32 -20.21 21.95
C PHE A 4 7.10 -20.74 22.71
N ASP A 5 7.27 -21.15 23.97
CA ASP A 5 6.19 -21.78 24.74
C ASP A 5 5.03 -20.85 25.02
N ASP A 6 5.32 -19.58 25.28
CA ASP A 6 4.31 -18.61 25.73
C ASP A 6 3.64 -17.87 24.56
N LEU A 7 4.36 -17.64 23.45
CA LEU A 7 3.89 -16.77 22.36
C LEU A 7 3.66 -17.48 21.02
N ILE A 8 4.27 -18.65 20.80
CA ILE A 8 4.30 -19.28 19.47
C ILE A 8 3.60 -20.64 19.47
N ARG A 9 3.82 -21.44 20.51
CA ARG A 9 3.30 -22.80 20.64
C ARG A 9 1.78 -22.80 20.51
N ASP A 10 1.28 -23.71 19.67
CA ASP A 10 -0.14 -23.94 19.41
C ASP A 10 -0.92 -22.74 18.86
N ARG A 11 -0.22 -21.74 18.28
CA ARG A 11 -0.80 -20.49 17.78
C ARG A 11 -0.45 -20.24 16.32
N MET A 12 -1.34 -19.52 15.64
CA MET A 12 -1.01 -18.82 14.39
C MET A 12 -0.51 -17.44 14.75
N VAL A 13 0.67 -17.09 14.22
CA VAL A 13 1.40 -15.90 14.64
C VAL A 13 1.80 -15.02 13.48
N VAL A 14 1.63 -13.72 13.67
CA VAL A 14 2.23 -12.68 12.81
C VAL A 14 3.33 -12.02 13.62
N ILE A 15 4.57 -12.16 13.18
CA ILE A 15 5.74 -11.60 13.86
C ILE A 15 6.28 -10.42 13.07
N SER A 16 6.45 -9.28 13.74
CA SER A 16 7.06 -8.09 13.16
C SER A 16 8.25 -7.64 14.00
N PHE A 17 9.24 -7.02 13.35
CA PHE A 17 10.39 -6.41 14.02
C PHE A 17 10.26 -4.89 13.99
N ILE A 18 10.38 -4.25 15.14
CA ILE A 18 10.20 -2.79 15.31
C ILE A 18 11.22 -2.21 16.29
N TYR A 19 11.33 -0.89 16.34
CA TYR A 19 11.94 -0.20 17.48
C TYR A 19 11.28 1.16 17.68
N THR A 20 11.08 1.58 18.93
CA THR A 20 10.16 2.70 19.25
C THR A 20 10.67 4.06 18.78
N SER A 21 11.98 4.20 18.55
CA SER A 21 12.59 5.44 18.07
C SER A 21 12.57 5.60 16.54
N CYS A 22 12.13 4.57 15.80
CA CYS A 22 11.99 4.64 14.36
C CYS A 22 10.88 5.63 13.96
N ARG A 23 11.21 6.63 13.14
CA ARG A 23 10.25 7.65 12.67
C ARG A 23 9.74 7.44 11.26
N ASP A 24 10.17 6.36 10.61
CA ASP A 24 9.89 6.09 9.20
C ASP A 24 8.88 4.93 9.07
N LEU A 25 9.39 3.70 8.94
CA LEU A 25 8.58 2.56 8.52
C LEU A 25 7.90 1.82 9.67
N CYS A 26 8.43 1.84 10.90
CA CYS A 26 7.84 1.09 12.01
C CYS A 26 6.43 1.59 12.40
N PRO A 27 6.15 2.91 12.50
CA PRO A 27 4.79 3.39 12.74
C PRO A 27 3.81 3.00 11.63
N ILE A 28 4.24 3.06 10.37
CA ILE A 28 3.42 2.68 9.21
C ILE A 28 3.12 1.17 9.23
N ASN A 29 4.15 0.34 9.42
CA ASN A 29 3.99 -1.11 9.56
C ASN A 29 3.02 -1.46 10.68
N THR A 30 3.19 -0.84 11.85
CA THR A 30 2.33 -1.09 13.02
C THR A 30 0.88 -0.66 12.75
N ALA A 31 0.66 0.48 12.09
CA ALA A 31 -0.68 0.91 11.71
C ALA A 31 -1.35 -0.07 10.71
N ARG A 32 -0.61 -0.57 9.71
CA ARG A 32 -1.11 -1.55 8.73
C ARG A 32 -1.45 -2.88 9.38
N LEU A 33 -0.61 -3.35 10.32
CA LEU A 33 -0.90 -4.55 11.08
C LEU A 33 -2.09 -4.37 12.04
N ALA A 34 -2.28 -3.19 12.63
CA ALA A 34 -3.49 -2.88 13.40
C ALA A 34 -4.75 -2.94 12.52
N GLU A 35 -4.65 -2.47 11.29
CA GLU A 35 -5.72 -2.55 10.31
C GLU A 35 -6.06 -4.01 9.94
N VAL A 36 -5.06 -4.88 9.78
CA VAL A 36 -5.27 -6.33 9.59
C VAL A 36 -5.87 -6.98 10.85
N ALA A 37 -5.35 -6.66 12.04
CA ALA A 37 -5.85 -7.20 13.30
C ALA A 37 -7.34 -6.90 13.51
N ARG A 38 -7.79 -5.68 13.18
CA ARG A 38 -9.21 -5.32 13.20
C ARG A 38 -10.05 -6.11 12.17
N ARG A 39 -9.50 -6.45 11.00
CA ARG A 39 -10.23 -7.30 10.02
C ARG A 39 -10.33 -8.77 10.45
N LEU A 40 -9.42 -9.23 11.31
CA LEU A 40 -9.41 -10.58 11.88
C LEU A 40 -10.32 -10.68 13.13
N GLU A 41 -11.25 -9.73 13.31
CA GLU A 41 -12.24 -9.68 14.39
C GLU A 41 -12.80 -11.07 14.74
N GLY A 42 -12.83 -11.40 16.04
CA GLY A 42 -13.30 -12.69 16.56
C GLY A 42 -12.25 -13.82 16.53
N ARG A 43 -11.12 -13.64 15.83
CA ARG A 43 -9.98 -14.58 15.82
C ARG A 43 -8.75 -14.06 16.52
N MET A 44 -8.55 -12.74 16.51
CA MET A 44 -7.48 -12.09 17.26
C MET A 44 -7.57 -12.41 18.76
N GLY A 45 -6.52 -13.02 19.29
CA GLY A 45 -6.43 -13.40 20.71
C GLY A 45 -7.05 -14.76 21.06
N GLU A 46 -7.74 -15.41 20.11
CA GLU A 46 -8.28 -16.77 20.26
C GLU A 46 -7.32 -17.78 19.63
N ASP A 47 -7.10 -17.68 18.32
CA ASP A 47 -6.25 -18.59 17.55
C ASP A 47 -5.18 -17.86 16.72
N ILE A 48 -5.38 -16.57 16.43
CA ILE A 48 -4.42 -15.69 15.76
C ILE A 48 -3.83 -14.69 16.75
N PHE A 49 -2.51 -14.59 16.77
CA PHE A 49 -1.75 -13.73 17.69
C PHE A 49 -0.68 -12.93 16.96
N PHE A 50 -0.51 -11.67 17.34
CA PHE A 50 0.51 -10.81 16.76
C PHE A 50 1.62 -10.61 17.80
N VAL A 51 2.88 -10.64 17.34
CA VAL A 51 4.06 -10.46 18.18
C VAL A 51 4.99 -9.46 17.53
N SER A 52 5.15 -8.30 18.15
CA SER A 52 6.10 -7.28 17.72
C SER A 52 7.35 -7.36 18.59
N ILE A 53 8.51 -7.59 17.99
CA ILE A 53 9.78 -7.80 18.68
C ILE A 53 10.67 -6.57 18.50
N SER A 54 11.13 -5.99 19.60
CA SER A 54 12.10 -4.90 19.53
C SER A 54 13.45 -5.38 18.99
N VAL A 55 14.04 -4.60 18.08
CA VAL A 55 15.44 -4.77 17.64
C VAL A 55 16.42 -3.85 18.39
N ASP A 56 15.90 -2.98 19.27
CA ASP A 56 16.68 -2.03 20.08
C ASP A 56 16.33 -2.17 21.58
N PRO A 57 16.67 -3.32 22.21
CA PRO A 57 16.29 -3.58 23.59
C PRO A 57 16.99 -2.69 24.62
N LEU A 58 18.06 -2.00 24.24
CA LEU A 58 18.75 -1.05 25.12
C LEU A 58 17.93 0.21 25.36
N ASN A 59 17.11 0.62 24.38
CA ASN A 59 16.28 1.82 24.46
C ASN A 59 14.78 1.49 24.59
N ASP A 60 14.33 0.34 24.08
CA ASP A 60 12.93 -0.06 24.13
C ASP A 60 12.62 -0.82 25.42
N THR A 61 12.27 -0.07 26.46
CA THR A 61 11.74 -0.63 27.71
C THR A 61 10.29 -1.11 27.52
N PRO A 62 9.79 -2.01 28.40
CA PRO A 62 8.39 -2.45 28.35
C PRO A 62 7.39 -1.28 28.37
N GLU A 63 7.66 -0.22 29.12
CA GLU A 63 6.81 0.96 29.21
C GLU A 63 6.75 1.73 27.89
N ARG A 64 7.91 1.86 27.21
CA ARG A 64 8.00 2.53 25.91
C ARG A 64 7.31 1.72 24.81
N LEU A 65 7.50 0.40 24.81
CA LEU A 65 6.80 -0.50 23.89
C LEU A 65 5.30 -0.47 24.10
N LYS A 66 4.85 -0.45 25.36
CA LYS A 66 3.43 -0.32 25.67
C LYS A 66 2.87 1.01 25.16
N ALA A 67 3.53 2.13 25.44
CA ALA A 67 3.10 3.44 24.94
C ALA A 67 3.05 3.50 23.41
N PHE A 68 4.01 2.86 22.73
CA PHE A 68 4.00 2.73 21.28
C PHE A 68 2.83 1.88 20.78
N ALA A 69 2.60 0.70 21.37
CA ALA A 69 1.54 -0.22 20.99
C ALA A 69 0.14 0.37 21.18
N ASP A 70 -0.10 1.00 22.34
CA ASP A 70 -1.38 1.60 22.72
C ASP A 70 -1.82 2.72 21.73
N ALA A 71 -0.88 3.29 20.97
CA ALA A 71 -1.19 4.29 19.95
C ALA A 71 -1.84 3.72 18.67
N PHE A 72 -1.73 2.41 18.43
CA PHE A 72 -2.19 1.77 17.18
C PHE A 72 -3.31 0.75 17.40
N TYR A 73 -3.25 -0.01 18.48
CA TYR A 73 -4.17 -1.11 18.72
C TYR A 73 -4.32 -1.40 20.22
N ASP A 74 -5.55 -1.41 20.70
CA ASP A 74 -5.96 -1.67 22.08
C ASP A 74 -6.76 -2.97 22.25
N GLY A 75 -6.93 -3.73 21.16
CA GLY A 75 -7.62 -5.01 21.15
C GLY A 75 -6.79 -6.19 21.69
N PRO A 76 -7.38 -7.39 21.76
CA PRO A 76 -6.70 -8.59 22.27
C PRO A 76 -5.69 -9.15 21.26
N GLY A 77 -4.81 -10.03 21.76
CA GLY A 77 -4.01 -10.92 20.91
C GLY A 77 -2.72 -10.34 20.33
N TRP A 78 -2.36 -9.08 20.63
CA TRP A 78 -1.10 -8.49 20.18
C TRP A 78 -0.15 -8.19 21.34
N THR A 79 1.03 -8.80 21.32
CA THR A 79 2.08 -8.59 22.33
C THR A 79 3.30 -7.89 21.73
N PHE A 80 3.84 -6.88 22.42
CA PHE A 80 5.11 -6.24 22.10
C PHE A 80 6.16 -6.68 23.11
N ILE A 81 7.33 -7.14 22.64
CA ILE A 81 8.35 -7.74 23.49
C ILE A 81 9.72 -7.09 23.32
N THR A 82 10.43 -7.00 24.44
CA THR A 82 11.85 -6.64 24.58
C THR A 82 12.51 -7.62 25.55
N GLY A 83 13.82 -7.55 25.73
CA GLY A 83 14.55 -8.45 26.60
C GLY A 83 16.06 -8.43 26.39
N ASP A 84 16.71 -9.51 26.78
CA ASP A 84 18.15 -9.67 26.61
C ASP A 84 18.56 -9.59 25.12
N GLU A 85 19.58 -8.79 24.85
CA GLU A 85 20.03 -8.44 23.50
C GLU A 85 20.53 -9.66 22.72
N GLN A 86 21.26 -10.57 23.38
CA GLN A 86 21.73 -11.81 22.76
C GLN A 86 20.55 -12.73 22.40
N THR A 87 19.59 -12.87 23.30
CA THR A 87 18.38 -13.67 23.10
C THR A 87 17.55 -13.14 21.93
N LEU A 88 17.31 -11.82 21.88
CA LEU A 88 16.55 -11.20 20.80
C LEU A 88 17.26 -11.30 19.46
N ARG A 89 18.59 -11.16 19.41
CA ARG A 89 19.37 -11.42 18.19
C ARG A 89 19.24 -12.87 17.71
N GLN A 90 19.28 -13.84 18.61
CA GLN A 90 19.11 -15.26 18.24
C GLN A 90 17.70 -15.54 17.70
N ILE A 91 16.67 -14.97 18.32
CA ILE A 91 15.29 -15.05 17.83
C ILE A 91 15.19 -14.39 16.45
N GLY A 92 15.70 -13.16 16.32
CA GLY A 92 15.76 -12.42 15.07
C GLY A 92 16.41 -13.23 13.96
N SER A 93 17.60 -13.78 14.21
CA SER A 93 18.33 -14.57 13.22
C SER A 93 17.59 -15.84 12.78
N LYS A 94 16.99 -16.59 13.72
CA LYS A 94 16.16 -17.76 13.40
C LYS A 94 14.92 -17.39 12.58
N LEU A 95 14.38 -16.21 12.82
CA LEU A 95 13.28 -15.62 12.06
C LEU A 95 13.78 -14.79 10.85
N GLY A 96 15.03 -14.98 10.44
CA GLY A 96 15.68 -14.42 9.24
C GLY A 96 15.93 -12.90 9.26
N ASN A 97 15.88 -12.27 10.43
CA ASN A 97 16.36 -10.92 10.67
C ASN A 97 17.83 -10.95 11.10
N ASN A 98 18.74 -10.98 10.13
CA ASN A 98 20.20 -11.14 10.34
C ASN A 98 21.00 -9.82 10.31
N SER A 99 20.34 -8.66 10.29
CA SER A 99 21.05 -7.37 10.27
C SER A 99 21.52 -6.98 11.67
N GLU A 100 22.81 -6.64 11.80
CA GLU A 100 23.38 -6.05 13.03
C GLU A 100 23.06 -4.55 13.18
N VAL A 101 22.57 -3.91 12.11
CA VAL A 101 22.17 -2.51 12.10
C VAL A 101 20.64 -2.42 12.14
N PRO A 102 20.03 -1.82 13.18
CA PRO A 102 18.58 -1.66 13.29
C PRO A 102 17.96 -0.99 12.05
N ALA A 103 18.60 0.03 11.47
CA ALA A 103 18.11 0.71 10.27
C ALA A 103 18.07 -0.17 9.00
N ASN A 104 18.76 -1.32 8.99
CA ASN A 104 18.86 -2.24 7.86
C ASN A 104 18.05 -3.53 8.07
N HIS A 105 17.16 -3.59 9.05
CA HIS A 105 16.30 -4.77 9.21
C HIS A 105 15.29 -4.86 8.05
N ARG A 106 15.00 -6.08 7.60
CA ARG A 106 14.01 -6.31 6.53
C ARG A 106 12.62 -5.91 7.04
N ASN A 107 11.85 -5.16 6.25
CA ASN A 107 10.50 -4.70 6.64
C ASN A 107 9.40 -5.72 6.29
N GLU A 108 9.74 -7.00 6.34
CA GLU A 108 8.81 -8.12 6.12
C GLU A 108 8.25 -8.57 7.47
N VAL A 109 7.02 -9.08 7.44
CA VAL A 109 6.43 -9.82 8.57
C VAL A 109 6.59 -11.31 8.36
N VAL A 110 6.75 -12.04 9.45
CA VAL A 110 6.78 -13.51 9.44
C VAL A 110 5.40 -14.01 9.81
N LEU A 111 4.83 -14.87 8.98
CA LEU A 111 3.58 -15.57 9.23
C LEU A 111 3.94 -17.01 9.63
N GLY A 112 3.39 -17.51 10.73
CA GLY A 112 3.73 -18.82 11.25
C GLY A 112 2.53 -19.56 11.82
N ASN A 113 2.46 -20.87 11.60
CA ASN A 113 1.59 -21.78 12.34
C ASN A 113 2.46 -22.86 12.99
N ALA A 114 2.60 -22.81 14.31
CA ALA A 114 3.46 -23.73 15.04
C ALA A 114 2.92 -25.19 15.05
N LEU A 115 1.62 -25.39 14.85
CA LEU A 115 0.99 -26.72 14.82
C LEU A 115 1.30 -27.44 13.51
N THR A 116 1.25 -26.73 12.39
CA THR A 116 1.52 -27.32 11.06
C THR A 116 2.98 -27.22 10.66
N GLY A 117 3.74 -26.33 11.29
CA GLY A 117 5.10 -26.00 10.88
C GLY A 117 5.16 -25.11 9.65
N ASP A 118 4.04 -24.50 9.25
CA ASP A 118 3.99 -23.58 8.12
C ASP A 118 4.61 -22.23 8.52
N TRP A 119 5.63 -21.80 7.80
CA TRP A 119 6.28 -20.50 7.99
C TRP A 119 6.44 -19.80 6.64
N SER A 120 6.00 -18.56 6.55
CA SER A 120 6.13 -17.74 5.35
C SER A 120 6.46 -16.30 5.70
N ARG A 121 6.77 -15.52 4.68
CA ARG A 121 7.01 -14.08 4.80
C ARG A 121 6.03 -13.32 3.94
N ASN A 122 5.67 -12.13 4.41
CA ASN A 122 4.82 -11.23 3.67
C ASN A 122 5.24 -9.77 3.94
N THR A 123 4.64 -8.83 3.23
CA THR A 123 4.88 -7.39 3.39
C THR A 123 3.63 -6.68 3.91
N PRO A 124 3.74 -5.83 4.93
CA PRO A 124 2.64 -4.99 5.42
C PRO A 124 2.31 -3.83 4.45
N PHE A 125 3.15 -3.59 3.44
CA PHE A 125 3.01 -2.50 2.48
C PHE A 125 2.26 -2.88 1.20
N GLY A 126 1.95 -4.17 1.00
CA GLY A 126 1.03 -4.62 -0.06
C GLY A 126 -0.44 -4.33 0.30
N GLU A 127 -1.37 -4.83 -0.50
CA GLU A 127 -2.81 -4.71 -0.23
C GLU A 127 -3.22 -5.37 1.10
N ILE A 128 -4.02 -4.67 1.91
CA ILE A 128 -4.45 -5.16 3.25
C ILE A 128 -5.21 -6.48 3.13
N GLU A 129 -6.07 -6.61 2.12
CA GLU A 129 -6.86 -7.82 1.90
C GLU A 129 -5.99 -9.03 1.56
N THR A 130 -4.90 -8.82 0.82
CA THR A 130 -3.93 -9.89 0.51
C THR A 130 -3.19 -10.34 1.76
N LEU A 131 -2.75 -9.41 2.61
CA LEU A 131 -2.11 -9.77 3.87
C LEU A 131 -3.09 -10.45 4.83
N THR A 132 -4.31 -9.94 4.94
CA THR A 132 -5.38 -10.53 5.77
C THR A 132 -5.68 -11.96 5.31
N SER A 133 -5.83 -12.19 4.01
CA SER A 133 -6.02 -13.52 3.44
C SER A 133 -4.83 -14.44 3.74
N ALA A 134 -3.59 -13.95 3.61
CA ALA A 134 -2.40 -14.74 3.91
C ALA A 134 -2.31 -15.13 5.39
N VAL A 135 -2.79 -14.29 6.32
CA VAL A 135 -2.89 -14.63 7.74
C VAL A 135 -3.94 -15.72 7.95
N LEU A 136 -5.12 -15.60 7.32
CA LEU A 136 -6.17 -16.62 7.41
C LEU A 136 -5.73 -17.95 6.80
N ASP A 137 -4.91 -17.95 5.75
CA ASP A 137 -4.38 -19.16 5.11
C ASP A 137 -3.42 -19.95 6.01
N LEU A 138 -2.96 -19.40 7.15
CA LEU A 138 -2.26 -20.17 8.16
C LEU A 138 -3.15 -21.27 8.77
N ASP A 139 -4.47 -21.09 8.75
CA ASP A 139 -5.43 -22.04 9.27
C ASP A 139 -5.72 -23.14 8.23
N PRO A 140 -5.38 -24.42 8.51
CA PRO A 140 -5.63 -25.52 7.58
C PRO A 140 -7.13 -25.77 7.35
N VAL A 141 -8.00 -25.50 8.34
CA VAL A 141 -9.45 -25.67 8.20
C VAL A 141 -10.00 -24.59 7.27
N TRP A 142 -9.58 -23.33 7.47
CA TRP A 142 -9.91 -22.23 6.57
C TRP A 142 -9.46 -22.52 5.13
N ARG A 143 -8.23 -23.00 4.94
CA ARG A 143 -7.71 -23.40 3.62
C ARG A 143 -8.54 -24.50 2.97
N GLU A 144 -8.94 -25.52 3.73
CA GLU A 144 -9.74 -26.63 3.19
C GLU A 144 -11.17 -26.19 2.86
N GLN A 145 -11.76 -25.30 3.66
CA GLN A 145 -13.09 -24.72 3.38
C GLN A 145 -13.08 -23.77 2.17
N ARG A 146 -11.97 -23.06 1.95
CA ARG A 146 -11.74 -22.21 0.78
C ARG A 146 -11.27 -23.01 -0.44
N ARG A 147 -10.77 -24.23 -0.24
CA ARG A 147 -10.50 -25.17 -1.32
C ARG A 147 -11.82 -25.36 -2.03
N MET A 148 -11.86 -24.92 -3.30
CA MET A 148 -13.07 -25.01 -4.09
C MET A 148 -13.61 -26.44 -3.99
N PRO A 149 -14.92 -26.65 -3.72
CA PRO A 149 -15.48 -27.98 -3.59
C PRO A 149 -15.09 -28.76 -4.83
N ASP A 150 -14.54 -29.98 -4.65
CA ASP A 150 -14.01 -30.89 -5.67
C ASP A 150 -14.56 -30.57 -7.06
N GLN A 151 -13.94 -29.58 -7.71
CA GLN A 151 -14.28 -29.24 -9.07
C GLN A 151 -13.56 -30.33 -9.82
N ALA A 152 -14.34 -31.25 -10.39
CA ALA A 152 -13.88 -32.18 -11.39
C ALA A 152 -12.80 -31.46 -12.21
N TYR A 153 -11.57 -31.96 -12.15
CA TYR A 153 -10.43 -31.33 -12.81
C TYR A 153 -10.86 -30.98 -14.23
N LEU A 154 -10.53 -29.77 -14.66
CA LEU A 154 -10.72 -29.33 -16.04
C LEU A 154 -10.24 -30.44 -16.98
N ASP A 155 -11.03 -30.74 -18.02
CA ASP A 155 -10.63 -31.68 -19.06
C ASP A 155 -9.26 -31.22 -19.59
N PRO A 156 -8.27 -32.08 -19.87
CA PRO A 156 -7.05 -31.66 -20.54
C PRO A 156 -7.28 -30.81 -21.81
N ALA A 157 -8.45 -30.92 -22.46
CA ALA A 157 -8.91 -30.04 -23.53
C ALA A 157 -9.18 -28.59 -23.07
N ASP A 158 -9.55 -28.35 -21.82
CA ASP A 158 -9.75 -27.01 -21.23
C ASP A 158 -8.42 -26.28 -20.98
N LEU A 159 -7.29 -27.01 -20.87
CA LEU A 159 -5.95 -26.42 -20.88
C LEU A 159 -5.63 -25.76 -22.23
N ALA A 160 -6.25 -26.22 -23.33
CA ALA A 160 -6.11 -25.57 -24.63
C ALA A 160 -6.81 -24.20 -24.66
N GLY A 161 -7.73 -23.93 -23.72
CA GLY A 161 -8.41 -22.66 -23.52
C GLY A 161 -7.76 -21.75 -22.47
N LEU A 162 -6.81 -22.27 -21.67
CA LEU A 162 -6.04 -21.49 -20.71
C LEU A 162 -5.10 -20.54 -21.45
N GLN A 163 -5.55 -19.30 -21.61
CA GLN A 163 -4.70 -18.21 -22.07
C GLN A 163 -3.78 -17.80 -20.93
N ILE A 164 -2.46 -17.96 -21.12
CA ILE A 164 -1.49 -17.15 -20.37
C ILE A 164 -1.96 -15.71 -20.54
N SER A 165 -2.14 -14.97 -19.43
CA SER A 165 -2.67 -13.60 -19.48
C SER A 165 -2.03 -12.88 -20.65
N ALA A 166 -2.84 -12.36 -21.58
CA ALA A 166 -2.35 -11.84 -22.86
C ALA A 166 -1.33 -10.69 -22.72
N GLU A 167 -1.09 -10.21 -21.50
CA GLU A 167 -0.16 -9.14 -21.18
C GLU A 167 0.70 -9.43 -19.94
N PRO A 168 1.72 -10.31 -20.01
CA PRO A 168 2.68 -10.51 -18.92
C PRO A 168 3.30 -9.19 -18.42
N GLY A 169 3.52 -8.25 -19.36
CA GLY A 169 3.97 -6.89 -19.08
C GLY A 169 3.03 -6.07 -18.20
N GLN A 170 1.71 -6.27 -18.28
CA GLN A 170 0.75 -5.56 -17.42
C GLN A 170 0.93 -5.95 -15.95
N ALA A 171 1.10 -7.24 -15.69
CA ALA A 171 1.30 -7.75 -14.34
C ALA A 171 2.63 -7.26 -13.75
N LEU A 172 3.69 -7.26 -14.56
CA LEU A 172 4.99 -6.69 -14.18
C LEU A 172 4.89 -5.18 -13.92
N PHE A 173 4.20 -4.43 -14.78
CA PHE A 173 4.02 -2.99 -14.65
C PHE A 173 3.33 -2.63 -13.32
N LYS A 174 2.22 -3.31 -12.99
CA LYS A 174 1.49 -3.06 -11.74
C LYS A 174 2.36 -3.29 -10.49
N LYS A 175 3.23 -4.30 -10.52
CA LYS A 175 4.10 -4.64 -9.39
C LYS A 175 5.31 -3.72 -9.24
N MET A 176 5.94 -3.36 -10.36
CA MET A 176 7.28 -2.76 -10.37
C MET A 176 7.29 -1.29 -10.78
N CYS A 177 6.36 -0.87 -11.65
CA CYS A 177 6.42 0.44 -12.31
C CYS A 177 5.33 1.39 -11.84
N ALA A 178 4.12 0.88 -11.58
CA ALA A 178 2.96 1.66 -11.16
C ALA A 178 3.13 2.50 -9.88
N PRO A 179 4.00 2.15 -8.90
CA PRO A 179 4.25 3.02 -7.75
C PRO A 179 4.84 4.39 -8.11
N CYS A 180 5.53 4.49 -9.26
CA CYS A 180 6.22 5.72 -9.66
C CYS A 180 5.74 6.29 -10.99
N HIS A 181 5.22 5.44 -11.88
CA HIS A 181 4.83 5.78 -13.24
C HIS A 181 3.36 5.56 -13.50
N THR A 182 2.86 6.35 -14.43
CA THR A 182 1.50 6.29 -14.97
C THR A 182 1.55 6.00 -16.47
N VAL A 183 0.40 5.65 -17.06
CA VAL A 183 0.24 5.57 -18.51
C VAL A 183 -1.02 6.35 -18.88
N GLY A 184 -0.85 7.58 -19.35
CA GLY A 184 -1.90 8.47 -19.85
C GLY A 184 -2.60 9.32 -18.80
N VAL A 185 -2.07 9.36 -17.57
CA VAL A 185 -2.61 10.14 -16.43
C VAL A 185 -1.79 11.40 -16.16
N GLY A 186 -0.54 11.44 -16.62
CA GLY A 186 0.39 12.55 -16.40
C GLY A 186 1.51 12.20 -15.42
N ASP A 187 2.52 13.06 -15.36
CA ASP A 187 3.73 12.85 -14.56
C ASP A 187 3.40 12.67 -13.07
N MET A 188 4.15 11.79 -12.39
CA MET A 188 4.04 11.50 -10.97
C MET A 188 5.43 11.56 -10.30
N VAL A 189 5.89 10.47 -9.66
CA VAL A 189 7.26 10.35 -9.13
C VAL A 189 8.24 10.26 -10.29
N GLY A 190 7.88 9.53 -11.34
CA GLY A 190 8.52 9.55 -12.65
C GLY A 190 7.58 10.09 -13.73
N PRO A 191 8.11 10.27 -14.95
CA PRO A 191 7.31 10.74 -16.09
C PRO A 191 6.20 9.76 -16.48
N ASP A 192 5.14 10.29 -17.10
CA ASP A 192 4.12 9.48 -17.76
C ASP A 192 4.72 8.69 -18.94
N LEU A 193 4.34 7.41 -19.03
CA LEU A 193 4.91 6.49 -20.01
C LEU A 193 4.06 6.33 -21.27
N MET A 194 2.91 7.00 -21.40
CA MET A 194 2.11 6.98 -22.62
C MET A 194 2.95 7.45 -23.81
N GLY A 195 3.00 6.65 -24.88
CA GLY A 195 3.77 6.94 -26.10
C GLY A 195 5.28 6.85 -25.95
N VAL A 196 5.81 6.31 -24.84
CA VAL A 196 7.27 6.22 -24.65
C VAL A 196 7.95 5.36 -25.72
N THR A 197 7.26 4.31 -26.18
CA THR A 197 7.72 3.39 -27.23
C THR A 197 7.76 4.03 -28.62
N GLU A 198 7.05 5.13 -28.82
CA GLU A 198 7.12 5.94 -30.05
C GLU A 198 8.25 6.98 -29.97
N ARG A 199 8.62 7.39 -28.76
CA ARG A 199 9.64 8.42 -28.53
C ARG A 199 11.05 7.86 -28.43
N ARG A 200 11.23 6.56 -28.20
CA ARG A 200 12.53 5.95 -27.88
C ARG A 200 12.69 4.61 -28.55
N GLU A 201 13.92 4.35 -29.00
CA GLU A 201 14.32 3.08 -29.57
C GLU A 201 14.15 1.94 -28.55
N ARG A 202 13.68 0.80 -29.05
CA ARG A 202 13.30 -0.35 -28.22
C ARG A 202 14.47 -0.88 -27.40
N ASP A 203 15.65 -1.01 -28.01
CA ASP A 203 16.85 -1.53 -27.34
C ASP A 203 17.35 -0.59 -26.25
N TRP A 204 17.27 0.72 -26.50
CA TRP A 204 17.60 1.73 -25.49
C TRP A 204 16.63 1.67 -24.31
N LEU A 205 15.32 1.54 -24.57
CA LEU A 205 14.31 1.40 -23.52
C LEU A 205 14.54 0.14 -22.68
N ALA A 206 14.83 -0.99 -23.33
CA ALA A 206 15.09 -2.25 -22.64
C ALA A 206 16.33 -2.13 -21.73
N ALA A 207 17.42 -1.56 -22.22
CA ALA A 207 18.63 -1.32 -21.44
C ALA A 207 18.38 -0.35 -20.28
N PHE A 208 17.65 0.74 -20.52
CA PHE A 208 17.38 1.78 -19.53
C PHE A 208 16.45 1.29 -18.41
N ILE A 209 15.40 0.53 -18.73
CA ILE A 209 14.44 0.00 -17.73
C ILE A 209 15.14 -1.00 -16.79
N ARG A 210 16.12 -1.75 -17.31
CA ARG A 210 16.90 -2.73 -16.55
C ARG A 210 17.98 -2.08 -15.68
N ASP A 211 18.74 -1.14 -16.23
CA ASP A 211 19.84 -0.51 -15.51
C ASP A 211 20.02 0.99 -15.86
N PRO A 212 19.13 1.86 -15.34
CA PRO A 212 19.17 3.30 -15.62
C PRO A 212 20.44 3.96 -15.06
N GLU A 213 21.06 3.38 -14.03
CA GLU A 213 22.30 3.89 -13.44
C GLU A 213 23.50 3.76 -14.39
N THR A 214 23.55 2.70 -15.21
CA THR A 214 24.61 2.58 -16.22
C THR A 214 24.47 3.65 -17.30
N SER A 215 23.26 3.89 -17.81
CA SER A 215 23.02 4.98 -18.77
C SER A 215 23.38 6.35 -18.19
N ARG A 216 23.05 6.60 -16.92
CA ARG A 216 23.41 7.84 -16.23
C ARG A 216 24.93 8.00 -16.07
N ARG A 217 25.65 6.95 -15.66
CA ARG A 217 27.12 6.99 -15.53
C ARG A 217 27.82 7.18 -16.86
N ALA A 218 27.26 6.63 -17.94
CA ALA A 218 27.74 6.82 -19.30
C ALA A 218 27.49 8.26 -19.83
N GLY A 219 26.74 9.08 -19.09
CA GLY A 219 26.41 10.44 -19.50
C GLY A 219 25.37 10.51 -20.61
N ASP A 220 24.47 9.52 -20.69
CA ASP A 220 23.38 9.53 -21.66
C ASP A 220 22.55 10.84 -21.54
N PRO A 221 22.41 11.62 -22.62
CA PRO A 221 21.81 12.95 -22.55
C PRO A 221 20.32 12.90 -22.18
N VAL A 222 19.62 11.81 -22.51
CA VAL A 222 18.22 11.61 -22.14
C VAL A 222 18.13 11.31 -20.65
N ALA A 223 19.00 10.44 -20.13
CA ALA A 223 19.09 10.15 -18.71
C ALA A 223 19.37 11.40 -17.88
N LEU A 224 20.27 12.27 -18.36
CA LEU A 224 20.61 13.52 -17.70
C LEU A 224 19.47 14.56 -17.76
N ASP A 225 18.75 14.67 -18.87
CA ASP A 225 17.55 15.51 -18.98
C ASP A 225 16.47 15.09 -17.96
N MET A 226 16.26 13.79 -17.79
CA MET A 226 15.29 13.27 -16.82
C MET A 226 15.70 13.60 -15.38
N VAL A 227 16.98 13.54 -15.04
CA VAL A 227 17.48 13.96 -13.72
C VAL A 227 17.24 15.46 -13.48
N ALA A 228 17.37 16.29 -14.51
CA ALA A 228 17.09 17.72 -14.39
C ALA A 228 15.59 18.01 -14.22
N ARG A 229 14.73 17.24 -14.89
CA ARG A 229 13.26 17.37 -14.82
C ARG A 229 12.65 16.82 -13.53
N PHE A 230 13.25 15.78 -12.95
CA PHE A 230 12.80 15.12 -11.73
C PHE A 230 13.90 15.16 -10.65
N PRO A 231 14.22 16.35 -10.10
CA PRO A 231 15.33 16.51 -9.17
C PRO A 231 15.09 15.73 -7.87
N GLY A 232 16.10 14.99 -7.42
CA GLY A 232 16.06 14.24 -6.16
C GLY A 232 15.40 12.86 -6.24
N VAL A 233 14.76 12.51 -7.36
CA VAL A 233 14.23 11.18 -7.61
C VAL A 233 15.21 10.37 -8.46
N ARG A 234 15.47 9.11 -8.08
CA ARG A 234 16.30 8.18 -8.86
C ARG A 234 15.53 6.91 -9.12
N MET A 235 15.44 6.53 -10.40
CA MET A 235 14.91 5.23 -10.80
C MET A 235 15.95 4.15 -10.42
N PRO A 236 15.60 3.18 -9.57
CA PRO A 236 16.54 2.14 -9.18
C PRO A 236 16.73 1.13 -10.34
N SER A 237 17.88 0.45 -10.35
CA SER A 237 18.08 -0.68 -11.25
C SER A 237 17.26 -1.86 -10.78
N PHE A 238 16.36 -2.32 -11.65
CA PHE A 238 15.57 -3.52 -11.42
C PHE A 238 16.28 -4.66 -12.14
N ALA A 239 16.60 -5.75 -11.44
CA ALA A 239 17.29 -6.91 -12.01
C ALA A 239 16.38 -7.74 -12.97
N LEU A 240 15.73 -7.05 -13.90
CA LEU A 240 14.83 -7.58 -14.92
C LEU A 240 15.63 -8.29 -16.00
N THR A 241 15.07 -9.39 -16.50
CA THR A 241 15.61 -10.08 -17.68
C THR A 241 15.30 -9.31 -18.96
N GLU A 242 15.94 -9.68 -20.08
CA GLU A 242 15.59 -9.10 -21.39
C GLU A 242 14.13 -9.35 -21.75
N ASN A 243 13.60 -10.54 -21.40
CA ASN A 243 12.21 -10.90 -21.68
C ASN A 243 11.24 -10.04 -20.87
N ASP A 244 11.52 -9.81 -19.58
CA ASP A 244 10.66 -8.95 -18.74
C ASP A 244 10.61 -7.52 -19.27
N ALA A 245 11.76 -6.99 -19.71
CA ALA A 245 11.83 -5.66 -20.31
C ALA A 245 11.07 -5.60 -21.63
N ALA A 246 11.19 -6.62 -22.49
CA ALA A 246 10.44 -6.72 -23.73
C ALA A 246 8.91 -6.79 -23.51
N ASP A 247 8.47 -7.56 -22.51
CA ASP A 247 7.06 -7.69 -22.14
C ASP A 247 6.50 -6.38 -21.60
N LEU A 248 7.24 -5.66 -20.75
CA LEU A 248 6.88 -4.32 -20.28
C LEU A 248 6.74 -3.33 -21.43
N ILE A 249 7.70 -3.31 -22.36
CA ILE A 249 7.64 -2.43 -23.53
C ILE A 249 6.43 -2.77 -24.41
N SER A 250 6.16 -4.05 -24.63
CA SER A 250 4.97 -4.51 -25.38
C SER A 250 3.68 -4.03 -24.72
N TYR A 251 3.57 -4.17 -23.40
CA TYR A 251 2.43 -3.66 -22.64
C TYR A 251 2.27 -2.14 -22.76
N LEU A 252 3.35 -1.36 -22.66
CA LEU A 252 3.30 0.10 -22.80
C LEU A 252 2.82 0.53 -24.20
N GLU A 253 3.23 -0.21 -25.24
CA GLU A 253 2.79 0.01 -26.61
C GLU A 253 1.28 -0.27 -26.75
N THR A 254 0.81 -1.45 -26.31
CA THR A 254 -0.62 -1.82 -26.35
C THR A 254 -1.46 -0.83 -25.55
N ARG A 255 -1.05 -0.52 -24.32
CA ARG A 255 -1.79 0.41 -23.45
C ARG A 255 -1.86 1.82 -24.05
N THR A 256 -0.80 2.28 -24.70
CA THR A 256 -0.83 3.56 -25.43
C THR A 256 -1.85 3.52 -26.55
N LYS A 257 -1.84 2.47 -27.38
CA LYS A 257 -2.80 2.30 -28.48
C LYS A 257 -4.25 2.26 -27.98
N ASP A 258 -4.52 1.55 -26.90
CA ASP A 258 -5.86 1.46 -26.30
C ASP A 258 -6.36 2.83 -25.83
N ILE A 259 -5.51 3.58 -25.12
CA ILE A 259 -5.87 4.93 -24.63
C ILE A 259 -6.11 5.88 -25.81
N MET A 260 -5.28 5.83 -26.85
CA MET A 260 -5.45 6.67 -28.04
C MET A 260 -6.72 6.31 -28.80
N THR A 261 -7.03 5.02 -28.93
CA THR A 261 -8.26 4.52 -29.56
C THR A 261 -9.49 4.99 -28.79
N ALA A 262 -9.51 4.77 -27.47
CA ALA A 262 -10.62 5.22 -26.62
C ALA A 262 -10.83 6.74 -26.67
N ARG A 263 -9.74 7.53 -26.75
CA ARG A 263 -9.83 8.98 -26.92
C ARG A 263 -10.38 9.36 -28.31
N ALA A 264 -9.96 8.68 -29.36
CA ALA A 264 -10.48 8.90 -30.71
C ALA A 264 -11.97 8.56 -30.81
N ASP A 265 -12.40 7.45 -30.20
CA ASP A 265 -13.80 7.03 -30.15
C ASP A 265 -14.67 8.02 -29.37
N ALA A 266 -14.17 8.54 -28.23
CA ALA A 266 -14.87 9.58 -27.47
C ALA A 266 -15.05 10.87 -28.29
N ILE A 267 -14.00 11.31 -28.99
CA ILE A 267 -14.08 12.49 -29.87
C ILE A 267 -15.06 12.25 -31.03
N ALA A 268 -15.08 11.05 -31.61
CA ALA A 268 -16.01 10.69 -32.68
C ALA A 268 -17.46 10.63 -32.18
N HIS A 269 -17.69 10.16 -30.95
CA HIS A 269 -19.01 10.13 -30.31
C HIS A 269 -19.53 11.53 -30.00
N ASP A 270 -18.68 12.43 -29.50
CA ASP A 270 -19.04 13.84 -29.23
C ASP A 270 -19.22 14.67 -30.52
N ALA A 271 -18.67 14.22 -31.65
CA ALA A 271 -18.83 14.84 -32.96
C ALA A 271 -20.08 14.37 -33.74
N ASP A 272 -20.83 13.40 -33.22
CA ASP A 272 -22.09 12.93 -33.83
C ASP A 272 -23.25 13.91 -33.52
N PRO A 273 -23.84 14.58 -34.53
CA PRO A 273 -24.94 15.53 -34.32
C PRO A 273 -26.21 14.91 -33.72
N ALA A 274 -26.31 13.58 -33.68
CA ALA A 274 -27.48 12.86 -33.17
C ALA A 274 -27.62 12.90 -31.63
N HIS A 275 -26.61 13.37 -30.89
CA HIS A 275 -26.65 13.51 -29.43
C HIS A 275 -26.78 14.95 -28.91
N HIS A 276 -27.43 15.85 -29.67
CA HIS A 276 -28.02 17.06 -29.09
C HIS A 276 -29.27 16.70 -28.26
N HIS A 277 -29.06 16.22 -27.03
CA HIS A 277 -30.13 16.21 -26.04
C HIS A 277 -30.27 17.57 -25.37
N GLY A 278 -31.36 18.25 -25.69
CA GLY A 278 -32.15 19.02 -24.74
C GLY A 278 -31.76 20.48 -24.54
N ASP A 279 -32.56 21.37 -25.10
CA ASP A 279 -32.69 22.76 -24.70
C ASP A 279 -32.75 22.89 -23.17
N HIS A 280 -31.68 23.39 -22.56
CA HIS A 280 -31.81 24.13 -21.31
C HIS A 280 -32.27 25.54 -21.66
N ALA A 281 -33.59 25.70 -21.76
CA ALA A 281 -34.23 27.00 -21.76
C ALA A 281 -33.76 27.77 -20.51
N ALA A 282 -32.96 28.81 -20.75
CA ALA A 282 -32.58 29.78 -19.75
C ALA A 282 -33.84 30.39 -19.13
N GLN A 283 -34.02 30.18 -17.83
CA GLN A 283 -34.98 30.96 -17.07
C GLN A 283 -34.47 32.41 -16.95
N PRO A 284 -35.29 33.43 -17.22
CA PRO A 284 -34.84 34.81 -17.15
C PRO A 284 -34.67 35.22 -15.68
N VAL A 285 -33.48 35.71 -15.35
CA VAL A 285 -33.20 36.46 -14.13
C VAL A 285 -34.04 37.73 -14.14
N ALA A 286 -34.94 37.84 -13.16
CA ALA A 286 -35.69 39.07 -12.91
C ALA A 286 -34.71 40.14 -12.40
N ALA A 287 -34.64 41.25 -13.15
CA ALA A 287 -33.96 42.46 -12.74
C ALA A 287 -34.69 43.09 -11.55
N VAL A 288 -33.93 43.47 -10.52
CA VAL A 288 -34.36 44.47 -9.53
C VAL A 288 -33.20 45.44 -9.36
N ASP A 289 -33.25 46.53 -10.10
CA ASP A 289 -32.71 47.81 -9.65
C ASP A 289 -33.87 48.54 -8.96
N ASP A 290 -33.70 48.93 -7.71
CA ASP A 290 -33.83 50.36 -7.40
C ASP A 290 -33.25 50.74 -6.03
N HIS A 291 -32.67 51.93 -6.04
CA HIS A 291 -32.07 52.65 -4.93
C HIS A 291 -33.05 52.98 -3.80
N ALA A 292 -32.58 52.91 -2.55
CA ALA A 292 -32.91 53.91 -1.54
C ALA A 292 -31.88 53.90 -0.39
N ALA A 293 -31.23 55.04 -0.21
CA ALA A 293 -30.39 55.38 0.93
C ALA A 293 -31.23 55.72 2.17
N HIS A 294 -30.66 55.49 3.36
CA HIS A 294 -30.76 56.26 4.62
C HIS A 294 -29.99 55.44 5.68
N ASP A 295 -28.76 55.80 6.04
CA ASP A 295 -28.34 56.84 7.00
C ASP A 295 -28.92 56.66 8.43
N GLN A 296 -28.02 56.82 9.40
CA GLN A 296 -28.19 56.88 10.87
C GLN A 296 -28.29 55.51 11.56
N GLY A 297 -27.51 55.16 12.57
CA GLY A 297 -26.70 55.95 13.50
C GLY A 297 -27.00 55.46 14.93
N HIS A 298 -25.96 55.26 15.75
CA HIS A 298 -25.99 54.90 17.19
C HIS A 298 -26.48 53.48 17.53
N GLY A 299 -25.94 52.75 18.51
CA GLY A 299 -25.02 53.07 19.60
C GLY A 299 -25.28 52.04 20.71
N GLU A 300 -24.22 51.62 21.40
CA GLU A 300 -24.17 51.08 22.77
C GLU A 300 -24.90 49.73 23.04
N ASP A 301 -24.16 48.67 23.33
CA ASP A 301 -23.65 48.28 24.66
C ASP A 301 -24.78 47.82 25.61
N HIS A 302 -24.77 46.54 25.97
CA HIS A 302 -25.12 46.07 27.31
C HIS A 302 -24.76 44.60 27.47
N SER A 303 -23.73 44.38 28.27
CA SER A 303 -23.55 43.25 29.17
C SER A 303 -24.86 42.83 29.86
N HIS A 304 -25.08 41.52 30.04
CA HIS A 304 -25.48 41.01 31.36
C HIS A 304 -25.11 39.53 31.56
N ALA A 305 -24.39 39.33 32.65
CA ALA A 305 -24.08 38.07 33.29
C ALA A 305 -25.26 37.56 34.14
N HIS A 306 -25.03 36.36 34.72
CA HIS A 306 -25.74 35.63 35.79
C HIS A 306 -26.40 34.35 35.28
N GLY A 307 -26.23 33.18 35.91
CA GLY A 307 -25.54 32.85 37.15
C GLY A 307 -25.93 31.42 37.57
N HIS A 308 -25.08 30.83 38.40
CA HIS A 308 -25.24 29.65 39.25
C HIS A 308 -26.66 29.08 39.44
N ASP A 309 -26.81 27.75 39.46
CA ASP A 309 -26.68 27.03 40.73
C ASP A 309 -26.58 25.50 40.61
N ALA A 310 -26.06 24.91 41.67
CA ALA A 310 -25.56 23.55 41.77
C ALA A 310 -26.50 22.59 42.53
N LYS A 311 -26.26 21.28 42.30
CA LYS A 311 -26.42 20.13 43.25
C LYS A 311 -27.87 19.61 43.56
N PRO A 312 -28.04 18.45 44.24
CA PRO A 312 -27.56 17.09 43.91
C PRO A 312 -28.55 15.92 44.29
N HIS A 313 -28.10 14.68 44.04
CA HIS A 313 -28.26 13.45 44.85
C HIS A 313 -29.47 12.48 44.78
N HIS A 314 -29.06 11.18 44.79
CA HIS A 314 -29.71 9.91 45.20
C HIS A 314 -30.72 9.28 44.21
N HIS A 315 -30.61 7.99 43.84
CA HIS A 315 -30.27 6.80 44.64
C HIS A 315 -29.32 5.82 43.94
#